data_AF-A0A530QEV1-F1
#
_entry.id   AF-A0A530QEV1-F1
#
_cell.length_a   1.000
_cell.length_b   1.000
_cell.length_c   1.000
_cell.angle_alpha   90.00
_cell.angle_beta   90.00
_cell.angle_gamma   90.00
#
_symmetry.space_group_name_H-M   'P 1'
#
loop_
_entity.id
_entity.type
_entity.pdbx_description
1 polymer ?
#
loop_
_entity_poly.entity_id
_entity_poly.type
_entity_poly.pdbx_seq_one_letter_code
_entity_poly.pdbx_strand_id
1 'polypeptide(L)'
;GVQALNDKDLRFLGRLHNVEEALHAIGLAREIFPRLSFDLIYARPGQTPEAWRAELEQAIGHAADHLSLYQLTIEEGTPFHALHAAKKFTIPD
;
A
#
# COMPACT_ATOMS: atom_id res chain seq x y z
N GLY A 1 7.97 3.06 0.86
CA GLY A 1 6.95 2.63 -0.11
C GLY A 1 5.69 3.44 0.11
N VAL A 2 4.93 3.61 -0.97
CA VAL A 2 3.63 4.29 -0.99
C VAL A 2 2.56 3.41 -0.35
N GLN A 3 2.56 2.12 -0.70
CA GLN A 3 1.88 0.99 -0.04
C GLN A 3 0.35 0.98 -0.07
N ALA A 4 -0.30 2.13 0.01
CA ALA A 4 -1.75 2.31 -0.21
C ALA A 4 -2.02 3.73 -0.71
N LEU A 5 -3.12 3.93 -1.43
CA LEU A 5 -3.60 5.25 -1.86
C LEU A 5 -4.85 5.68 -1.08
N ASN A 6 -4.97 5.21 0.16
CA ASN A 6 -5.95 5.70 1.13
C ASN A 6 -5.37 5.73 2.56
N ASP A 7 -5.67 6.78 3.32
CA ASP A 7 -5.07 7.01 4.65
C ASP A 7 -5.48 5.97 5.70
N LYS A 8 -6.67 5.38 5.56
CA LYS A 8 -7.14 4.34 6.47
C LYS A 8 -6.19 3.15 6.45
N ASP A 9 -5.83 2.70 5.25
CA ASP A 9 -4.98 1.54 5.08
C ASP A 9 -3.51 1.87 5.36
N LEU A 10 -3.04 3.09 5.06
CA LEU A 10 -1.71 3.55 5.49
C LEU A 10 -1.54 3.47 7.01
N ARG A 11 -2.53 3.96 7.77
CA ARG A 11 -2.53 3.87 9.23
C ARG A 11 -2.54 2.43 9.72
N PHE A 12 -3.34 1.56 9.09
CA PHE A 12 -3.35 0.13 9.41
C PHE A 12 -1.98 -0.52 9.18
N LEU A 13 -1.31 -0.15 8.08
CA LEU A 13 0.05 -0.60 7.73
C LEU A 13 1.16 0.05 8.58
N GLY A 14 0.80 0.86 9.59
CA GLY A 14 1.74 1.53 10.49
C GLY A 14 2.55 2.64 9.83
N ARG A 15 2.05 3.24 8.74
CA ARG A 15 2.74 4.32 8.04
C ARG A 15 2.49 5.67 8.71
N LEU A 16 3.56 6.47 8.74
CA LEU A 16 3.56 7.82 9.33
C LEU A 16 3.20 8.91 8.32
N HIS A 17 3.18 8.58 7.03
CA HIS A 17 2.79 9.50 5.96
C HIS A 17 1.34 9.28 5.54
N ASN A 18 0.76 10.29 4.89
CA ASN A 18 -0.57 10.22 4.26
C ASN A 18 -0.46 10.13 2.72
N VAL A 19 -1.60 9.98 2.05
CA VAL A 19 -1.66 9.85 0.58
C VAL A 19 -1.15 11.10 -0.14
N GLU A 20 -1.47 12.30 0.37
CA GLU A 20 -1.04 13.56 -0.23
C GLU A 20 0.48 13.68 -0.26
N GLU A 21 1.14 13.36 0.86
CA GLU A 21 2.59 13.33 0.99
C GLU A 21 3.22 12.30 0.04
N ALA A 22 2.62 11.12 -0.08
CA ALA A 22 3.08 10.08 -0.99
C ALA A 22 2.98 10.51 -2.47
N LEU A 23 1.85 11.12 -2.87
CA LEU A 23 1.65 11.60 -4.24
C LEU A 23 2.55 12.80 -4.57
N HIS A 24 2.76 13.71 -3.61
CA HIS A 24 3.69 14.81 -3.76
C HIS A 24 5.13 14.31 -3.94
N ALA A 25 5.55 13.33 -3.14
CA ALA A 25 6.86 12.69 -3.28
C ALA A 25 7.04 11.98 -4.63
N ILE A 26 6.01 11.30 -5.14
CA ILE A 26 6.01 10.72 -6.50
C ILE A 26 6.21 11.82 -7.54
N GLY A 27 5.45 12.91 -7.44
CA GLY A 27 5.54 14.04 -8.38
C GLY A 27 6.96 14.62 -8.43
N LEU A 28 7.53 14.93 -7.26
CA LEU A 28 8.89 15.45 -7.15
C LEU A 28 9.93 14.45 -7.68
N ALA A 29 9.79 13.16 -7.36
CA ALA A 29 10.73 12.14 -7.81
C ALA A 29 10.75 12.00 -9.34
N ARG A 30 9.61 12.19 -10.01
CA ARG A 30 9.52 12.19 -11.48
C ARG A 30 10.27 13.33 -12.14
N GLU A 31 10.40 14.48 -11.47
CA GLU A 31 11.14 15.63 -12.00
C GLU A 31 12.66 15.46 -11.82
N ILE A 32 13.08 14.77 -10.76
CA ILE A 32 14.49 14.65 -10.36
C ILE A 32 15.14 13.40 -10.93
N PHE A 33 14.44 12.25 -10.92
CA PHE A 33 15.02 10.96 -11.23
C PHE A 33 14.59 10.46 -12.61
N PRO A 34 15.51 9.86 -13.38
CA PRO A 34 15.20 9.33 -14.71
C PRO A 34 14.36 8.05 -14.67
N ARG A 35 14.29 7.38 -13.52
CA ARG A 35 13.44 6.22 -13.27
C ARG A 35 12.90 6.25 -11.85
N LEU A 36 11.63 5.90 -11.69
CA LEU A 36 10.94 5.81 -10.40
C LEU A 36 10.25 4.45 -10.26
N SER A 37 10.28 3.92 -9.04
CA SER A 37 9.39 2.83 -8.64
C SER A 37 8.68 3.15 -7.34
N PHE A 38 7.50 2.55 -7.17
CA PHE A 38 6.87 2.45 -5.85
C PHE A 38 6.13 1.13 -5.71
N ASP A 39 5.88 0.76 -4.47
CA ASP A 39 5.23 -0.49 -4.07
C ASP A 39 3.83 -0.25 -3.51
N LEU A 40 2.92 -1.20 -3.76
CA LEU A 40 1.62 -1.32 -3.08
C LEU A 40 1.53 -2.65 -2.32
N ILE A 41 0.83 -2.62 -1.19
CA ILE A 41 0.47 -3.81 -0.41
C ILE A 41 -1.04 -4.05 -0.59
N TYR A 42 -1.41 -5.19 -1.18
CA TYR A 42 -2.80 -5.60 -1.42
C TYR A 42 -3.24 -6.76 -0.52
N ALA A 43 -4.50 -7.20 -0.64
CA ALA A 43 -5.16 -8.15 0.25
C ALA A 43 -5.17 -7.67 1.72
N ARG A 44 -5.44 -6.38 1.91
CA ARG A 44 -5.53 -5.76 3.24
C ARG A 44 -6.90 -6.08 3.88
N PRO A 45 -7.03 -6.01 5.22
CA PRO A 45 -8.31 -6.28 5.87
C PRO A 45 -9.45 -5.39 5.37
N GLY A 46 -10.53 -6.03 4.92
CA GLY A 46 -11.70 -5.35 4.38
C GLY A 46 -11.51 -4.76 2.97
N GLN A 47 -10.40 -5.04 2.30
CA GLN A 47 -10.20 -4.65 0.91
C GLN A 47 -11.00 -5.58 0.00
N THR A 48 -11.95 -5.02 -0.76
CA THR A 48 -12.69 -5.77 -1.77
C THR A 48 -11.93 -5.79 -3.10
N PRO A 49 -12.21 -6.76 -3.99
CA PRO A 49 -11.64 -6.77 -5.34
C PRO A 49 -11.92 -5.49 -6.14
N GLU A 50 -13.09 -4.87 -5.96
CA GLU A 50 -13.46 -3.62 -6.62
C GLU A 50 -12.65 -2.44 -6.10
N ALA A 51 -12.48 -2.35 -4.77
CA ALA A 51 -11.65 -1.32 -4.15
C ALA A 51 -10.19 -1.47 -4.55
N TRP A 52 -9.69 -2.72 -4.61
CA TRP A 52 -8.34 -3.01 -5.08
C TRP A 52 -8.15 -2.62 -6.55
N ARG A 53 -9.11 -2.95 -7.42
CA ARG A 53 -9.06 -2.58 -8.84
C ARG A 53 -8.97 -1.06 -9.02
N ALA A 54 -9.83 -0.31 -8.33
CA ALA A 54 -9.83 1.16 -8.40
C ALA A 54 -8.50 1.76 -7.91
N GLU A 55 -7.95 1.25 -6.81
CA GLU A 55 -6.66 1.69 -6.28
C GLU A 55 -5.51 1.36 -7.24
N LEU A 56 -5.53 0.16 -7.84
CA LEU A 56 -4.52 -0.27 -8.80
C LEU A 56 -4.57 0.57 -10.08
N GLU A 57 -5.76 0.89 -10.60
CA GLU A 57 -5.93 1.78 -11.75
C GLU A 57 -5.35 3.17 -11.47
N GLN A 58 -5.64 3.74 -10.30
CA GLN A 58 -5.06 5.01 -9.87
C GLN A 58 -3.52 4.93 -9.78
N ALA A 59 -2.99 3.85 -9.18
CA ALA A 59 -1.56 3.66 -9.03
C ALA A 59 -0.84 3.51 -10.38
N ILE A 60 -1.41 2.77 -11.33
CA ILE A 60 -0.86 2.65 -12.69
C ILE A 60 -0.80 4.03 -13.35
N GLY A 61 -1.80 4.91 -13.13
CA GLY A 61 -1.77 6.29 -13.62
C GLY A 61 -0.64 7.14 -13.03
N HIS A 62 -0.16 6.81 -11.83
CA HIS A 62 0.97 7.48 -11.18
C HIS A 62 2.31 6.81 -11.45
N ALA A 63 2.33 5.51 -11.76
CA ALA A 63 3.53 4.73 -12.02
C ALA A 63 4.17 5.18 -13.33
N ALA A 64 5.32 5.85 -13.20
CA ALA A 64 6.09 6.32 -14.36
C ALA A 64 6.79 5.15 -15.07
N ASP A 65 7.43 4.25 -14.32
CA ASP A 65 8.24 3.16 -14.88
C ASP A 65 7.92 1.79 -14.29
N HIS A 66 7.86 1.69 -12.96
CA HIS A 66 7.75 0.39 -12.30
C HIS A 66 6.85 0.43 -11.06
N LEU A 67 5.89 -0.48 -11.03
CA LEU A 67 5.00 -0.71 -9.90
C LEU A 67 5.27 -2.11 -9.35
N SER A 68 5.59 -2.20 -8.06
CA SER A 68 5.71 -3.47 -7.34
C SER A 68 4.46 -3.76 -6.53
N LEU A 69 3.96 -5.00 -6.59
CA LEU A 69 2.77 -5.42 -5.87
C LEU A 69 3.13 -6.55 -4.91
N TYR A 70 2.76 -6.39 -3.64
CA TYR A 70 2.98 -7.40 -2.60
C TYR A 70 1.68 -7.72 -1.90
N GLN A 71 1.38 -8.99 -1.72
CA GLN A 71 0.29 -9.39 -0.84
C GLN A 71 0.67 -9.10 0.61
N LEU A 72 -0.28 -8.67 1.43
CA LEU A 72 -0.09 -8.62 2.88
C LEU A 72 0.05 -10.06 3.41
N THR A 73 1.27 -10.45 3.75
CA THR A 73 1.58 -11.73 4.38
C THR A 73 1.80 -11.53 5.88
N ILE A 74 1.24 -12.43 6.70
CA ILE A 74 1.39 -12.41 8.15
C ILE A 74 2.57 -13.33 8.54
N GLU A 75 3.72 -12.73 8.80
CA GLU A 75 4.94 -13.45 9.17
C GLU A 75 5.08 -13.59 10.69
N GLU A 76 5.55 -14.75 11.16
CA GLU A 76 5.81 -15.01 12.59
C GLU A 76 6.76 -13.96 13.19
N GLY A 77 6.52 -13.61 14.46
CA GLY A 77 7.33 -12.62 15.18
C GLY A 77 7.05 -11.15 14.82
N THR A 78 6.12 -10.87 13.90
CA THR A 78 5.71 -9.49 13.57
C THR A 78 4.57 -8.98 14.47
N PRO A 79 4.40 -7.65 14.61
CA PRO A 79 3.21 -7.09 15.26
C PRO A 79 1.90 -7.56 14.63
N PHE A 80 1.89 -7.74 13.30
CA PHE A 80 0.74 -8.28 12.58
C PHE A 80 0.41 -9.71 12.97
N HIS A 81 1.41 -10.56 13.22
CA HIS A 81 1.18 -11.92 13.73
C HIS A 81 0.50 -11.91 15.09
N ALA A 82 0.97 -11.08 16.04
CA ALA A 82 0.33 -10.95 17.35
C ALA A 82 -1.13 -10.45 17.27
N LEU A 83 -1.39 -9.45 16.42
CA LEU A 83 -2.73 -8.90 16.20
C LEU A 83 -3.66 -9.90 15.50
N HIS A 84 -3.15 -10.64 14.52
CA HIS A 84 -3.89 -11.68 13.80
C HIS A 84 -4.21 -12.86 14.72
N ALA A 85 -3.25 -13.33 15.53
CA ALA A 85 -3.47 -14.37 16.54
C ALA A 85 -4.53 -13.95 17.58
N ALA A 86 -4.58 -12.65 17.92
CA ALA A 86 -5.60 -12.06 18.77
C ALA A 86 -6.93 -11.76 18.04
N LYS A 87 -7.09 -12.17 16.78
CA LYS A 87 -8.27 -11.96 15.92
C LYS A 87 -8.71 -10.50 15.82
N LYS A 88 -7.75 -9.56 15.81
CA LYS A 88 -8.04 -8.11 15.72
C LYS A 88 -8.38 -7.65 14.30
N PHE A 89 -8.07 -8.45 13.30
CA PHE A 89 -8.49 -8.27 11.91
C PHE A 89 -8.47 -9.63 11.20
N THR A 90 -9.07 -9.68 10.01
CA THR A 90 -9.03 -10.83 9.10
C THR A 90 -8.37 -10.41 7.80
N ILE A 91 -7.59 -11.31 7.21
CA ILE A 91 -7.11 -11.16 5.84
C ILE A 91 -8.19 -11.68 4.87
N PRO A 92 -8.30 -11.12 3.66
CA PRO A 92 -9.12 -11.70 2.60
C PRO A 92 -8.67 -13.13 2.27
N ASP A 93 -9.62 -13.95 1.81
CA ASP A 93 -9.37 -15.32 1.32
C ASP A 93 -8.46 -15.33 0.08
#